data_AF-A0AA38MUQ1-F1
#
_entry.id   AF-A0AA38MUQ1-F1
#
_cell.length_a   1.000
_cell.length_b   1.000
_cell.length_c   1.000
_cell.angle_alpha   90.00
_cell.angle_beta   90.00
_cell.angle_gamma   90.00
#
_symmetry.space_group_name_H-M   'P 1'
#
loop_
_entity.id
_entity.type
_entity.pdbx_description
1 polymer ?
#
loop_
_entity_poly.entity_id
_entity_poly.type
_entity_poly.pdbx_seq_one_letter_code
_entity_poly.pdbx_strand_id
1 'polypeptide(L)'
;MTNRILLSFYYYTMVEKMIIFYDIPFAEPSICWSPNTWKTRYCLNYKGLAYRTEWIEYPDIEALCIKIGAAPTDSKDDGISPEYTLPVIYDPSTGQTISDSFNIAVYLDTTYPDTPRLFPPGTRALQSVFVQYANFRIVSHLGQFLRPAVFQKLPAGRSQEYFRRTREALYNVKIEEWAPRGDDRVREWRKLEKALVLLDGHCRRTKEEVGGEFICGINPSFADFVLAGIFQWCKEGFGTESDEWNDISSWQDGRWANFIGSLEKFSTVV
;
A
#
# COMPACT_ATOMS: atom_id res chain seq x y z
N MET A 1 -12.91 -19.88 38.64
CA MET A 1 -11.69 -19.06 38.49
C MET A 1 -10.73 -19.58 37.42
N THR A 2 -10.69 -20.89 37.14
CA THR A 2 -9.76 -21.55 36.21
C THR A 2 -9.89 -21.13 34.74
N ASN A 3 -11.11 -20.93 34.22
CA ASN A 3 -11.30 -20.52 32.81
C ASN A 3 -10.82 -19.10 32.50
N ARG A 4 -10.92 -18.15 33.44
CA ARG A 4 -10.45 -16.76 33.21
C ARG A 4 -8.94 -16.66 33.11
N ILE A 5 -8.21 -17.46 33.90
CA ILE A 5 -6.74 -17.46 33.89
C ILE A 5 -6.21 -18.12 32.61
N LEU A 6 -6.83 -19.22 32.17
CA LEU A 6 -6.49 -19.87 30.89
C LEU A 6 -6.79 -18.99 29.68
N LEU A 7 -7.93 -18.29 29.67
CA LEU A 7 -8.25 -17.31 28.63
C LEU A 7 -7.28 -16.13 28.62
N SER A 8 -6.89 -15.63 29.80
CA SER A 8 -5.91 -14.55 29.92
C SER A 8 -4.53 -14.97 29.44
N PHE A 9 -4.09 -16.19 29.76
CA PHE A 9 -2.81 -16.72 29.32
C PHE A 9 -2.81 -16.97 27.81
N TYR A 10 -3.86 -17.58 27.27
CA TYR A 10 -4.02 -17.80 25.83
C TYR A 10 -4.01 -16.46 25.07
N TYR A 11 -4.80 -15.49 25.52
CA TYR A 11 -4.82 -14.15 24.94
C TYR A 11 -3.44 -13.48 24.98
N TYR A 12 -2.75 -13.56 26.12
CA TYR A 12 -1.39 -13.03 26.27
C TYR A 12 -0.41 -13.69 25.30
N THR A 13 -0.42 -15.03 25.19
CA THR A 13 0.43 -15.76 24.24
C THR A 13 0.08 -15.49 22.77
N MET A 14 -1.18 -15.17 22.47
CA MET A 14 -1.57 -14.76 21.12
C MET A 14 -1.03 -13.36 20.80
N VAL A 15 -1.18 -12.41 21.72
CA VAL A 15 -0.67 -11.03 21.56
C VAL A 15 0.85 -11.01 21.38
N GLU A 16 1.60 -11.83 22.12
CA GLU A 16 3.06 -11.93 21.95
C GLU A 16 3.48 -12.48 20.58
N LYS A 17 2.59 -13.21 19.89
CA LYS A 17 2.86 -13.81 18.57
C LYS A 17 2.26 -13.03 17.41
N MET A 18 1.60 -11.90 17.66
CA MET A 18 1.04 -11.07 16.60
C MET A 18 2.15 -10.43 15.78
N ILE A 19 2.01 -10.44 14.46
CA ILE A 19 2.91 -9.73 13.56
C ILE A 19 2.88 -8.25 13.92
N ILE A 20 4.05 -7.64 14.07
CA ILE A 20 4.19 -6.20 14.21
C ILE A 20 4.28 -5.62 12.80
N PHE A 21 3.33 -4.79 12.42
CA PHE A 21 3.31 -4.12 11.13
C PHE A 21 3.60 -2.63 11.31
N TYR A 22 4.67 -2.14 10.68
CA TYR A 22 5.08 -0.75 10.77
C TYR A 22 4.47 0.06 9.61
N ASP A 23 3.68 1.08 9.96
CA ASP A 23 2.93 1.94 9.04
C ASP A 23 3.17 3.43 9.33
N ILE A 24 2.77 4.31 8.41
CA ILE A 24 3.00 5.76 8.48
C ILE A 24 1.68 6.45 8.85
N PRO A 25 1.62 7.23 9.94
CA PRO A 25 0.39 7.87 10.37
C PRO A 25 0.05 9.12 9.52
N PHE A 26 -1.24 9.42 9.40
CA PHE A 26 -1.70 10.80 9.23
C PHE A 26 -1.81 11.51 10.58
N ALA A 27 -2.05 12.83 10.56
CA ALA A 27 -2.33 13.59 11.77
C ALA A 27 -3.60 13.09 12.47
N GLU A 28 -4.61 12.70 11.70
CA GLU A 28 -5.80 12.04 12.21
C GLU A 28 -5.48 10.58 12.57
N PRO A 29 -5.73 10.14 13.83
CA PRO A 29 -5.44 8.78 14.25
C PRO A 29 -6.21 7.74 13.43
N SER A 30 -5.60 6.55 13.30
CA SER A 30 -6.24 5.37 12.69
C SER A 30 -6.60 5.49 11.20
N ILE A 31 -6.16 6.54 10.50
CA ILE A 31 -6.25 6.63 9.04
C ILE A 31 -4.99 6.06 8.39
N CYS A 32 -5.13 4.97 7.66
CA CYS A 32 -4.09 4.38 6.82
C CYS A 32 -4.14 4.98 5.43
N TRP A 33 -3.02 5.43 4.88
CA TRP A 33 -3.06 6.18 3.62
C TRP A 33 -1.96 5.80 2.62
N SER A 34 -0.82 5.29 3.09
CA SER A 34 0.32 5.05 2.23
C SER A 34 0.01 3.89 1.28
N PRO A 35 0.16 4.07 -0.04
CA PRO A 35 -0.16 3.03 -1.02
C PRO A 35 0.74 1.80 -0.85
N ASN A 36 1.95 1.98 -0.33
CA ASN A 36 2.89 0.90 -0.13
C ASN A 36 2.54 0.07 1.12
N THR A 37 2.15 0.72 2.21
CA THR A 37 1.83 0.02 3.45
C THR A 37 0.46 -0.66 3.37
N TRP A 38 -0.49 -0.08 2.62
CA TRP A 38 -1.75 -0.72 2.28
C TRP A 38 -1.58 -2.08 1.59
N LYS A 39 -0.55 -2.28 0.76
CA LYS A 39 -0.27 -3.59 0.14
C LYS A 39 -0.10 -4.67 1.21
N THR A 40 0.76 -4.40 2.19
CA THR A 40 1.01 -5.33 3.31
C THR A 40 -0.22 -5.49 4.19
N ARG A 41 -0.95 -4.41 4.47
CA ARG A 41 -2.21 -4.47 5.24
C ARG A 41 -3.23 -5.40 4.59
N TYR A 42 -3.46 -5.25 3.29
CA TYR A 42 -4.33 -6.15 2.53
C TYR A 42 -3.82 -7.59 2.56
N CYS A 43 -2.50 -7.83 2.41
CA CYS A 43 -1.94 -9.17 2.49
C CYS A 43 -2.22 -9.83 3.85
N LEU A 44 -2.01 -9.12 4.95
CA LEU A 44 -2.25 -9.62 6.30
C LEU A 44 -3.74 -9.93 6.53
N ASN A 45 -4.61 -8.98 6.17
CA ASN A 45 -6.06 -9.13 6.32
C ASN A 45 -6.61 -10.26 5.44
N TYR A 46 -6.20 -10.36 4.18
CA TYR A 46 -6.63 -11.40 3.25
C TYR A 46 -6.23 -12.80 3.72
N LYS A 47 -5.03 -12.91 4.29
CA LYS A 47 -4.56 -14.17 4.89
C LYS A 47 -5.18 -14.48 6.26
N GLY A 48 -5.90 -13.53 6.85
CA GLY A 48 -6.44 -13.68 8.21
C GLY A 48 -5.36 -13.76 9.29
N LEU A 49 -4.19 -13.16 9.05
CA LEU A 49 -3.08 -13.16 10.01
C LEU A 49 -3.28 -12.05 11.04
N ALA A 50 -3.14 -12.39 12.32
CA ALA A 50 -3.24 -11.42 13.40
C ALA A 50 -2.00 -10.52 13.41
N TYR A 51 -2.23 -9.21 13.39
CA TYR A 51 -1.17 -8.21 13.47
C TYR A 51 -1.64 -6.99 14.26
N ARG A 52 -0.68 -6.16 14.66
CA ARG A 52 -0.92 -4.85 15.26
C ARG A 52 -0.11 -3.81 14.51
N THR A 53 -0.66 -2.61 14.34
CA THR A 53 0.06 -1.52 13.68
C THR A 53 0.93 -0.75 14.68
N GLU A 54 2.19 -0.55 14.35
CA GLU A 54 3.08 0.43 14.99
C GLU A 54 3.25 1.62 14.05
N TRP A 55 2.92 2.81 14.55
CA TRP A 55 2.88 4.04 13.74
C TRP A 55 4.20 4.79 13.83
N ILE A 56 4.83 4.99 12.68
CA ILE A 56 6.18 5.54 12.58
C ILE A 56 6.16 6.76 11.67
N GLU A 57 6.50 7.90 12.24
CA GLU A 57 6.68 9.13 11.49
C GLU A 57 7.86 9.02 10.51
N TYR A 58 7.75 9.70 9.37
CA TYR A 58 8.76 9.66 8.30
C TYR A 58 10.22 9.77 8.74
N PRO A 59 10.63 10.76 9.58
CA PRO A 59 12.03 10.91 9.97
C PRO A 59 12.56 9.78 10.87
N ASP A 60 11.68 8.96 11.45
CA ASP A 60 12.05 7.88 12.38
C ASP A 60 12.18 6.51 11.68
N ILE A 61 11.76 6.41 10.41
CA ILE A 61 11.75 5.14 9.66
C ILE A 61 13.16 4.54 9.58
N GLU A 62 14.16 5.33 9.19
CA GLU A 62 15.55 4.85 9.02
C GLU A 62 16.12 4.33 10.35
N ALA A 63 15.98 5.12 11.42
CA ALA A 63 16.47 4.75 12.75
C ALA A 63 15.78 3.49 13.29
N LEU A 64 14.47 3.36 13.06
CA LEU A 64 13.72 2.16 13.39
C LEU A 64 14.25 0.96 12.63
N CYS A 65 14.31 1.04 11.30
CA CYS A 65 14.71 -0.07 10.44
C CYS A 65 16.09 -0.61 10.84
N ILE A 66 17.05 0.28 11.08
CA ILE A 66 18.38 -0.09 11.59
C ILE A 66 18.26 -0.80 12.95
N LYS A 67 17.48 -0.26 13.88
CA LYS A 67 17.30 -0.84 15.24
C LYS A 67 16.71 -2.25 15.20
N ILE A 68 15.76 -2.51 14.30
CA ILE A 68 15.07 -3.81 14.21
C ILE A 68 15.68 -4.77 13.18
N GLY A 69 16.79 -4.38 12.54
CA GLY A 69 17.49 -5.18 11.54
C GLY A 69 16.73 -5.34 10.22
N ALA A 70 15.85 -4.40 9.87
CA ALA A 70 15.19 -4.39 8.57
C ALA A 70 16.19 -3.99 7.48
N ALA A 71 16.22 -4.73 6.37
CA ALA A 71 17.07 -4.40 5.23
C ALA A 71 16.59 -3.10 4.54
N PRO A 72 17.48 -2.29 3.95
CA PRO A 72 17.07 -1.21 3.07
C PRO A 72 16.37 -1.78 1.84
N THR A 73 15.47 -0.98 1.24
CA THR A 73 14.63 -1.42 0.11
C THR A 73 15.13 -0.88 -1.23
N ASP A 74 15.94 0.18 -1.21
CA ASP A 74 16.56 0.78 -2.39
C ASP A 74 17.82 1.56 -1.98
N SER A 75 18.41 2.29 -2.92
CA SER A 75 19.41 3.33 -2.68
C SER A 75 18.76 4.72 -2.76
N LYS A 76 19.28 5.67 -1.98
CA LYS A 76 18.94 7.11 -2.06
C LYS A 76 19.41 7.68 -3.41
N ASP A 77 19.09 8.95 -3.66
CA ASP A 77 19.39 9.67 -4.92
C ASP A 77 20.87 9.66 -5.34
N ASP A 78 21.79 9.44 -4.40
CA ASP A 78 23.23 9.28 -4.68
C ASP A 78 23.60 7.91 -5.27
N GLY A 79 22.65 6.98 -5.35
CA GLY A 79 22.79 5.62 -5.83
C GLY A 79 23.58 4.68 -4.91
N ILE A 80 24.04 5.16 -3.75
CA ILE A 80 24.99 4.45 -2.88
C ILE A 80 24.43 4.30 -1.46
N SER A 81 23.87 5.36 -0.90
CA SER A 81 23.38 5.37 0.47
C SER A 81 22.10 4.53 0.58
N PRO A 82 21.95 3.68 1.61
CA PRO A 82 20.78 2.83 1.76
C PRO A 82 19.51 3.66 2.02
N GLU A 83 18.44 3.38 1.28
CA GLU A 83 17.11 3.92 1.53
C GLU A 83 16.26 2.92 2.33
N TYR A 84 15.75 3.36 3.46
CA TYR A 84 14.86 2.59 4.32
C TYR A 84 13.43 3.10 4.19
N THR A 85 12.51 2.19 3.91
CA THR A 85 11.10 2.53 3.68
C THR A 85 10.17 1.64 4.49
N LEU A 86 8.91 2.05 4.59
CA LEU A 86 7.81 1.21 5.05
C LEU A 86 6.96 0.78 3.84
N PRO A 87 6.34 -0.41 3.86
CA PRO A 87 6.11 -1.27 5.02
C PRO A 87 7.31 -2.11 5.46
N VAL A 88 7.34 -2.39 6.76
CA VAL A 88 8.17 -3.42 7.38
C VAL A 88 7.28 -4.26 8.29
N ILE A 89 7.56 -5.56 8.41
CA ILE A 89 6.99 -6.40 9.45
C ILE A 89 8.09 -7.02 10.31
N TYR A 90 7.77 -7.22 11.59
CA TYR A 90 8.47 -8.19 12.43
C TYR A 90 7.49 -9.28 12.81
N ASP A 91 7.88 -10.53 12.56
CA ASP A 91 7.08 -11.70 12.89
C ASP A 91 7.69 -12.41 14.11
N PRO A 92 7.09 -12.27 15.31
CA PRO A 92 7.62 -12.91 16.52
C PRO A 92 7.58 -14.44 16.46
N SER A 93 6.74 -15.03 15.61
CA SER A 93 6.61 -16.48 15.50
C SER A 93 7.85 -17.12 14.84
N THR A 94 8.52 -16.40 13.94
CA THR A 94 9.76 -16.83 13.28
C THR A 94 10.98 -16.01 13.69
N GLY A 95 10.79 -14.90 14.41
CA GLY A 95 11.83 -13.96 14.77
C GLY A 95 12.42 -13.19 13.59
N GLN A 96 11.69 -13.08 12.47
CA GLN A 96 12.20 -12.46 11.24
C GLN A 96 11.67 -11.04 11.07
N THR A 97 12.54 -10.15 10.57
CA THR A 97 12.18 -8.80 10.12
C THR A 97 12.24 -8.75 8.59
N ILE A 98 11.16 -8.31 7.95
CA ILE A 98 11.05 -8.27 6.49
C ILE A 98 10.62 -6.87 6.06
N SER A 99 11.40 -6.24 5.19
CA SER A 99 11.10 -4.98 4.50
C SER A 99 10.75 -5.24 3.03
N ASP A 100 10.22 -4.21 2.36
CA ASP A 100 9.66 -4.26 1.01
C ASP A 100 8.32 -5.04 0.92
N SER A 101 7.29 -4.37 0.42
CA SER A 101 5.92 -4.94 0.36
C SER A 101 5.81 -6.24 -0.46
N PHE A 102 6.61 -6.40 -1.52
CA PHE A 102 6.59 -7.60 -2.35
C PHE A 102 7.29 -8.76 -1.63
N ASN A 103 8.46 -8.49 -1.03
CA ASN A 103 9.18 -9.46 -0.21
C ASN A 103 8.37 -9.91 1.00
N ILE A 104 7.66 -8.98 1.66
CA ILE A 104 6.71 -9.28 2.73
C ILE A 104 5.62 -10.23 2.21
N ALA A 105 4.99 -9.93 1.08
CA ALA A 105 3.97 -10.82 0.51
C ALA A 105 4.54 -12.22 0.20
N VAL A 106 5.75 -12.31 -0.35
CA VAL A 106 6.42 -13.60 -0.63
C VAL A 106 6.71 -14.38 0.66
N TYR A 107 7.19 -13.69 1.69
CA TYR A 107 7.41 -14.26 3.01
C TYR A 107 6.10 -14.81 3.58
N LEU A 108 5.02 -14.01 3.59
CA LEU A 108 3.73 -14.44 4.13
C LEU A 108 3.16 -15.65 3.38
N ASP A 109 3.29 -15.71 2.05
CA ASP A 109 2.86 -16.87 1.25
C ASP A 109 3.68 -18.14 1.50
N THR A 110 4.94 -17.98 1.91
CA THR A 110 5.86 -19.08 2.18
C THR A 110 5.70 -19.60 3.60
N THR A 111 5.63 -18.70 4.57
CA THR A 111 5.57 -19.01 6.01
C THR A 111 4.18 -19.47 6.45
N TYR A 112 3.13 -18.97 5.79
CA TYR A 112 1.74 -19.30 6.12
C TYR A 112 1.01 -19.97 4.94
N PRO A 113 1.43 -21.18 4.51
CA PRO A 113 0.92 -21.80 3.29
C PRO A 113 -0.54 -22.25 3.37
N ASP A 114 -1.10 -22.39 4.58
CA ASP A 114 -2.48 -22.79 4.83
C ASP A 114 -3.48 -21.62 4.69
N THR A 115 -2.98 -20.40 4.47
CA THR A 115 -3.78 -19.21 4.22
C THR A 115 -3.97 -18.98 2.71
N PRO A 116 -4.99 -18.20 2.27
CA PRO A 116 -5.18 -17.87 0.86
C PRO A 116 -3.91 -17.34 0.19
N ARG A 117 -3.61 -17.83 -1.03
CA ARG A 117 -2.38 -17.48 -1.77
C ARG A 117 -2.45 -16.05 -2.31
N LEU A 118 -1.36 -15.30 -2.14
CA LEU A 118 -1.13 -13.99 -2.75
C LEU A 118 -0.57 -14.14 -4.17
N PHE A 119 0.22 -15.18 -4.40
CA PHE A 119 0.82 -15.52 -5.69
C PHE A 119 0.34 -16.88 -6.18
N PRO A 120 -0.69 -16.94 -7.06
CA PRO A 120 -1.02 -18.16 -7.77
C PRO A 120 0.21 -18.75 -8.48
N PRO A 121 0.31 -20.08 -8.65
CA PRO A 121 1.47 -20.73 -9.25
C PRO A 121 1.89 -20.09 -10.58
N GLY A 122 3.19 -19.84 -10.76
CA GLY A 122 3.75 -19.24 -11.98
C GLY A 122 3.55 -17.73 -12.14
N THR A 123 2.78 -17.06 -11.27
CA THR A 123 2.45 -15.64 -11.45
C THR A 123 3.42 -14.67 -10.76
N ARG A 124 4.28 -15.13 -9.84
CA ARG A 124 5.12 -14.26 -9.00
C ARG A 124 5.94 -13.24 -9.81
N ALA A 125 6.65 -13.70 -10.84
CA ALA A 125 7.46 -12.82 -11.69
C ALA A 125 6.60 -11.80 -12.47
N LEU A 126 5.44 -12.24 -12.99
CA LEU A 126 4.51 -11.37 -13.70
C LEU A 126 3.88 -10.32 -12.78
N GLN A 127 3.58 -10.69 -11.53
CA GLN A 127 3.09 -9.72 -10.55
C GLN A 127 4.18 -8.72 -10.14
N SER A 128 5.47 -9.10 -10.13
CA SER A 128 6.56 -8.14 -9.98
C SER A 128 6.63 -7.16 -11.17
N VAL A 129 6.44 -7.64 -12.41
CA VAL A 129 6.33 -6.76 -13.58
C VAL A 129 5.12 -5.84 -13.46
N PHE A 130 3.99 -6.34 -12.94
CA PHE A 130 2.79 -5.54 -12.69
C PHE A 130 3.03 -4.42 -11.67
N VAL A 131 3.81 -4.66 -10.61
CA VAL A 131 4.22 -3.59 -9.67
C VAL A 131 4.90 -2.45 -10.43
N GLN A 132 5.81 -2.77 -11.35
CA GLN A 132 6.49 -1.77 -12.16
C GLN A 132 5.54 -1.07 -13.13
N TYR A 133 4.62 -1.79 -13.77
CA TYR A 133 3.56 -1.18 -14.56
C TYR A 133 2.75 -0.16 -13.74
N ALA A 134 2.28 -0.54 -12.55
CA ALA A 134 1.52 0.33 -11.67
C ALA A 134 2.32 1.57 -11.28
N ASN A 135 3.60 1.42 -10.94
CA ASN A 135 4.48 2.54 -10.62
C ASN A 135 4.66 3.50 -11.82
N PHE A 136 5.03 2.97 -12.99
CA PHE A 136 5.38 3.80 -14.15
C PHE A 136 4.18 4.35 -14.92
N ARG A 137 3.01 3.71 -14.84
CA ARG A 137 1.83 4.08 -15.65
C ARG A 137 0.67 4.63 -14.85
N ILE A 138 0.62 4.40 -13.54
CA ILE A 138 -0.45 4.90 -12.67
C ILE A 138 0.14 5.90 -11.68
N VAL A 139 1.07 5.47 -10.82
CA VAL A 139 1.62 6.31 -9.75
C VAL A 139 2.40 7.53 -10.28
N SER A 140 3.11 7.39 -11.40
CA SER A 140 3.84 8.50 -12.04
C SER A 140 2.94 9.67 -12.43
N HIS A 141 1.75 9.38 -12.99
CA HIS A 141 0.77 10.39 -13.40
C HIS A 141 -0.12 10.86 -12.25
N LEU A 142 -0.50 9.95 -11.35
CA LEU A 142 -1.36 10.24 -10.20
C LEU A 142 -0.61 11.00 -9.09
N GLY A 143 0.66 10.69 -8.86
CA GLY A 143 1.37 11.11 -7.66
C GLY A 143 1.58 12.62 -7.56
N GLN A 144 1.69 13.33 -8.67
CA GLN A 144 1.78 14.80 -8.69
C GLN A 144 0.51 15.49 -8.17
N PHE A 145 -0.64 14.82 -8.21
CA PHE A 145 -1.90 15.31 -7.64
C PHE A 145 -2.01 14.96 -6.15
N LEU A 146 -1.63 13.73 -5.79
CA LEU A 146 -1.84 13.22 -4.43
C LEU A 146 -0.80 13.71 -3.42
N ARG A 147 0.46 13.89 -3.79
CA ARG A 147 1.51 14.24 -2.83
C ARG A 147 1.24 15.59 -2.13
N PRO A 148 0.78 16.66 -2.81
CA PRO A 148 0.38 17.89 -2.12
C PRO A 148 -0.79 17.67 -1.16
N ALA A 149 -1.81 16.88 -1.54
CA ALA A 149 -2.95 16.58 -0.69
C ALA A 149 -2.55 15.77 0.56
N VAL A 150 -1.70 14.76 0.38
CA VAL A 150 -1.11 13.97 1.47
C VAL A 150 -0.29 14.83 2.41
N PHE A 151 0.54 15.73 1.88
CA PHE A 151 1.37 16.60 2.71
C PHE A 151 0.55 17.39 3.73
N GLN A 152 -0.63 17.90 3.33
CA GLN A 152 -1.52 18.65 4.23
C GLN A 152 -2.12 17.77 5.35
N LYS A 153 -2.18 16.46 5.17
CA LYS A 153 -2.74 15.49 6.12
C LYS A 153 -1.70 14.81 7.02
N LEU A 154 -0.41 14.99 6.74
CA LEU A 154 0.67 14.48 7.59
C LEU A 154 0.67 15.18 8.96
N PRO A 155 1.17 14.51 10.02
CA PRO A 155 1.43 15.16 11.30
C PRO A 155 2.26 16.43 11.13
N ALA A 156 1.76 17.53 11.69
CA ALA A 156 2.44 18.82 11.64
C ALA A 156 3.81 18.74 12.33
N GLY A 157 4.80 19.44 11.78
CA GLY A 157 6.17 19.41 12.28
C GLY A 157 7.03 18.37 11.57
N ARG A 158 7.44 17.31 12.29
CA ARG A 158 8.55 16.43 11.88
C ARG A 158 8.30 15.70 10.57
N SER A 159 7.15 15.04 10.42
CA SER A 159 6.79 14.34 9.17
C SER A 159 6.60 15.29 7.99
N GLN A 160 5.94 16.43 8.17
CA GLN A 160 5.81 17.44 7.12
C GLN A 160 7.16 18.02 6.69
N GLU A 161 8.01 18.44 7.63
CA GLU A 161 9.34 18.97 7.33
C GLU A 161 10.18 17.96 6.55
N TYR A 162 10.22 16.70 7.02
CA TYR A 162 10.92 15.63 6.34
C TYR A 162 10.36 15.41 4.93
N PHE A 163 9.03 15.31 4.79
CA PHE A 163 8.37 15.08 3.51
C PHE A 163 8.70 16.22 2.55
N ARG A 164 8.51 17.47 2.95
CA ARG A 164 8.86 18.63 2.12
C ARG A 164 10.32 18.59 1.68
N ARG A 165 11.25 18.52 2.62
CA ARG A 165 12.69 18.56 2.31
C ARG A 165 13.09 17.48 1.32
N THR A 166 12.66 16.24 1.57
CA THR A 166 13.07 15.08 0.74
C THR A 166 12.38 15.08 -0.61
N ARG A 167 11.09 15.42 -0.67
CA ARG A 167 10.32 15.37 -1.91
C ARG A 167 10.62 16.56 -2.82
N GLU A 168 10.79 17.76 -2.28
CA GLU A 168 11.19 18.91 -3.08
C GLU A 168 12.59 18.71 -3.69
N ALA A 169 13.51 18.05 -2.96
CA ALA A 169 14.84 17.70 -3.48
C ALA A 169 14.76 16.65 -4.60
N LEU A 170 14.04 15.54 -4.37
CA LEU A 170 13.91 14.44 -5.32
C LEU A 170 13.26 14.87 -6.65
N TYR A 171 12.21 15.69 -6.57
CA TYR A 171 11.44 16.09 -7.76
C TYR A 171 11.80 17.46 -8.30
N ASN A 172 12.66 18.20 -7.59
CA ASN A 172 13.08 19.56 -7.95
C ASN A 172 11.90 20.53 -8.20
N VAL A 173 10.84 20.40 -7.41
CA VAL A 173 9.61 21.22 -7.50
C VAL A 173 9.09 21.50 -6.08
N LYS A 174 8.59 22.71 -5.84
CA LYS A 174 7.95 23.09 -4.57
C LYS A 174 6.60 22.41 -4.40
N ILE A 175 6.24 22.03 -3.16
CA ILE A 175 4.96 21.33 -2.89
C ILE A 175 3.75 22.10 -3.45
N GLU A 176 3.76 23.42 -3.34
CA GLU A 176 2.69 24.32 -3.79
C GLU A 176 2.55 24.41 -5.32
N GLU A 177 3.61 24.09 -6.04
CA GLU A 177 3.70 24.15 -7.51
C GLU A 177 3.62 22.77 -8.16
N TRP A 178 3.55 21.72 -7.33
CA TRP A 178 3.71 20.35 -7.79
C TRP A 178 2.54 19.83 -8.63
N ALA A 179 1.32 20.19 -8.24
CA ALA A 179 0.14 19.77 -8.98
C ALA A 179 0.10 20.49 -10.34
N PRO A 180 -0.02 19.75 -11.47
CA PRO A 180 -0.12 20.37 -12.78
C PRO A 180 -1.39 21.22 -12.87
N ARG A 181 -1.36 22.26 -13.71
CA ARG A 181 -2.44 23.26 -13.85
C ARG A 181 -2.87 23.40 -15.31
N GLY A 182 -4.06 23.95 -15.56
CA GLY A 182 -4.56 24.21 -16.90
C GLY A 182 -4.55 22.97 -17.80
N ASP A 183 -4.06 23.11 -19.03
CA ASP A 183 -4.00 22.03 -20.02
C ASP A 183 -3.13 20.84 -19.57
N ASP A 184 -2.11 21.10 -18.74
CA ASP A 184 -1.23 20.06 -18.21
C ASP A 184 -1.96 19.17 -17.22
N ARG A 185 -2.82 19.75 -16.37
CA ARG A 185 -3.72 18.99 -15.48
C ARG A 185 -4.57 18.03 -16.28
N VAL A 186 -5.25 18.54 -17.31
CA VAL A 186 -6.15 17.75 -18.16
C VAL A 186 -5.40 16.63 -18.87
N ARG A 187 -4.20 16.92 -19.40
CA ARG A 187 -3.39 15.94 -20.13
C ARG A 187 -2.90 14.82 -19.21
N GLU A 188 -2.36 15.13 -18.04
CA GLU A 188 -1.86 14.13 -17.11
C GLU A 188 -2.99 13.28 -16.52
N TRP A 189 -4.12 13.90 -16.21
CA TRP A 189 -5.32 13.19 -15.74
C TRP A 189 -5.84 12.20 -16.80
N ARG A 190 -5.88 12.60 -18.07
CA ARG A 190 -6.20 11.69 -19.19
C ARG A 190 -5.20 10.54 -19.36
N LYS A 191 -3.93 10.73 -19.04
CA LYS A 191 -2.93 9.64 -19.10
C LYS A 191 -3.21 8.60 -18.02
N LEU A 192 -3.58 9.04 -16.82
CA LEU A 192 -4.03 8.17 -15.73
C LEU A 192 -5.28 7.37 -16.14
N GLU A 193 -6.32 8.04 -16.63
CA GLU A 193 -7.54 7.38 -17.11
C GLU A 193 -7.23 6.32 -18.18
N LYS A 194 -6.41 6.67 -19.19
CA LYS A 194 -6.00 5.72 -20.24
C LYS A 194 -5.25 4.50 -19.70
N ALA A 195 -4.42 4.67 -18.67
CA ALA A 195 -3.72 3.55 -18.04
C ALA A 195 -4.69 2.60 -17.34
N LEU A 196 -5.76 3.13 -16.74
CA LEU A 196 -6.82 2.34 -16.14
C LEU A 196 -7.71 1.69 -17.19
N VAL A 197 -8.10 2.38 -18.26
CA VAL A 197 -8.81 1.77 -19.41
C VAL A 197 -8.06 0.54 -19.94
N LEU A 198 -6.74 0.66 -20.11
CA LEU A 198 -5.91 -0.45 -20.57
C LEU A 198 -5.94 -1.62 -19.57
N LEU A 199 -5.84 -1.32 -18.28
CA LEU A 199 -5.89 -2.33 -17.21
C LEU A 199 -7.25 -3.04 -17.13
N ASP A 200 -8.35 -2.30 -17.26
CA ASP A 200 -9.69 -2.86 -17.29
C ASP A 200 -9.85 -3.82 -18.48
N GLY A 201 -9.34 -3.44 -19.66
CA GLY A 201 -9.29 -4.31 -20.83
C GLY A 201 -8.55 -5.64 -20.58
N HIS A 202 -7.47 -5.63 -19.78
CA HIS A 202 -6.80 -6.86 -19.37
C HIS A 202 -7.61 -7.67 -18.36
N CYS A 203 -8.23 -7.02 -17.36
CA CYS A 203 -9.07 -7.69 -16.37
C CYS A 203 -10.30 -8.37 -17.01
N ARG A 204 -10.89 -7.76 -18.05
CA ARG A 204 -11.99 -8.37 -18.81
C ARG A 204 -11.60 -9.70 -19.46
N ARG A 205 -10.36 -9.82 -19.96
CA ARG A 205 -9.87 -11.10 -20.50
C ARG A 205 -9.80 -12.18 -19.42
N THR A 206 -9.32 -11.83 -18.22
CA THR A 206 -9.35 -12.74 -17.06
C THR A 206 -10.78 -13.14 -16.71
N LYS A 207 -11.73 -12.20 -16.76
CA LYS A 207 -13.15 -12.48 -16.53
C LYS A 207 -13.74 -13.43 -17.56
N GLU A 208 -13.41 -13.24 -18.84
CA GLU A 208 -13.84 -14.13 -19.93
C GLU A 208 -13.24 -15.53 -19.80
N GLU A 209 -11.98 -15.64 -19.38
CA GLU A 209 -11.27 -16.92 -19.28
C GLU A 209 -11.69 -17.75 -18.06
N VAL A 210 -11.77 -17.13 -16.88
CA VAL A 210 -11.95 -17.86 -15.61
C VAL A 210 -13.10 -17.34 -14.75
N GLY A 211 -13.88 -16.36 -15.20
CA GLY A 211 -15.04 -15.83 -14.48
C GLY A 211 -14.70 -14.92 -13.29
N GLY A 212 -13.47 -14.42 -13.20
CA GLY A 212 -12.98 -13.58 -12.10
C GLY A 212 -12.84 -12.10 -12.44
N GLU A 213 -12.97 -11.23 -11.44
CA GLU A 213 -12.76 -9.78 -11.60
C GLU A 213 -11.39 -9.30 -11.11
N PHE A 214 -10.51 -10.21 -10.69
CA PHE A 214 -9.16 -9.89 -10.21
C PHE A 214 -8.13 -10.16 -11.30
N ILE A 215 -6.97 -9.51 -11.19
CA ILE A 215 -5.93 -9.50 -12.21
C ILE A 215 -5.46 -10.92 -12.54
N CYS A 216 -5.26 -11.76 -11.51
CA CYS A 216 -4.75 -13.12 -11.66
C CYS A 216 -5.83 -14.22 -11.51
N GLY A 217 -7.11 -13.87 -11.56
CA GLY A 217 -8.20 -14.86 -11.62
C GLY A 217 -9.41 -14.53 -10.75
N ILE A 218 -9.98 -15.55 -10.12
CA ILE A 218 -11.22 -15.47 -9.33
C ILE A 218 -10.97 -14.89 -7.93
N ASN A 219 -9.77 -15.11 -7.38
CA ASN A 219 -9.39 -14.64 -6.05
C ASN A 219 -8.40 -13.47 -6.15
N PRO A 220 -8.41 -12.54 -5.18
CA PRO A 220 -7.41 -11.50 -5.11
C PRO A 220 -5.99 -12.06 -5.06
N SER A 221 -5.08 -11.35 -5.72
CA SER A 221 -3.64 -11.60 -5.72
C SER A 221 -2.88 -10.38 -5.21
N PHE A 222 -1.56 -10.50 -5.04
CA PHE A 222 -0.74 -9.35 -4.65
C PHE A 222 -0.85 -8.18 -5.65
N ALA A 223 -1.00 -8.45 -6.95
CA ALA A 223 -1.23 -7.43 -7.98
C ALA A 223 -2.52 -6.63 -7.72
N ASP A 224 -3.59 -7.29 -7.28
CA ASP A 224 -4.82 -6.61 -6.89
C ASP A 224 -4.59 -5.72 -5.66
N PHE A 225 -3.78 -6.16 -4.69
CA PHE A 225 -3.45 -5.35 -3.51
C PHE A 225 -2.52 -4.17 -3.80
N VAL A 226 -1.68 -4.26 -4.84
CA VAL A 226 -0.93 -3.12 -5.38
C VAL A 226 -1.88 -2.06 -5.90
N LEU A 227 -2.85 -2.46 -6.73
CA LEU A 227 -3.84 -1.53 -7.28
C LEU A 227 -4.75 -0.98 -6.17
N ALA A 228 -5.18 -1.83 -5.25
CA ALA A 228 -6.03 -1.43 -4.13
C ALA A 228 -5.34 -0.42 -3.21
N GLY A 229 -4.04 -0.60 -2.94
CA GLY A 229 -3.27 0.36 -2.17
C GLY A 229 -3.19 1.74 -2.86
N ILE A 230 -3.09 1.78 -4.19
CA ILE A 230 -3.12 3.04 -4.95
C ILE A 230 -4.48 3.72 -4.84
N PHE A 231 -5.58 2.98 -4.93
CA PHE A 231 -6.91 3.57 -4.78
C PHE A 231 -7.23 3.99 -3.35
N GLN A 232 -6.73 3.28 -2.33
CA GLN A 232 -6.82 3.76 -0.95
C GLN A 232 -6.02 5.07 -0.77
N TRP A 233 -4.86 5.19 -1.41
CA TRP A 233 -4.12 6.46 -1.44
C TRP A 233 -4.91 7.58 -2.11
N CYS A 234 -5.68 7.29 -3.16
CA CYS A 234 -6.60 8.25 -3.78
C CYS A 234 -7.70 8.68 -2.79
N LYS A 235 -8.41 7.70 -2.23
CA LYS A 235 -9.55 7.90 -1.34
C LYS A 235 -9.17 8.70 -0.10
N GLU A 236 -8.09 8.31 0.57
CA GLU A 236 -7.65 8.95 1.82
C GLU A 236 -6.86 10.23 1.56
N GLY A 237 -6.10 10.29 0.46
CA GLY A 237 -5.34 11.47 0.08
C GLY A 237 -6.23 12.61 -0.39
N PHE A 238 -7.11 12.39 -1.36
CA PHE A 238 -8.03 13.43 -1.83
C PHE A 238 -9.24 13.63 -0.88
N GLY A 239 -9.72 12.56 -0.26
CA GLY A 239 -10.99 12.55 0.49
C GLY A 239 -12.14 12.00 -0.37
N THR A 240 -13.09 11.31 0.26
CA THR A 240 -14.20 10.63 -0.43
C THR A 240 -15.20 11.55 -1.12
N GLU A 241 -15.18 12.84 -0.78
CA GLU A 241 -16.09 13.85 -1.36
C GLU A 241 -15.42 14.69 -2.45
N SER A 242 -14.15 14.41 -2.80
CA SER A 242 -13.44 15.20 -3.80
C SER A 242 -13.90 14.90 -5.22
N ASP A 243 -13.78 15.91 -6.09
CA ASP A 243 -14.02 15.73 -7.54
C ASP A 243 -13.08 14.68 -8.13
N GLU A 244 -11.81 14.64 -7.69
CA GLU A 244 -10.84 13.63 -8.13
C GLU A 244 -11.27 12.20 -7.80
N TRP A 245 -11.77 11.95 -6.59
CA TRP A 245 -12.22 10.62 -6.20
C TRP A 245 -13.53 10.25 -6.90
N ASN A 246 -14.46 11.20 -7.02
CA ASN A 246 -15.71 11.01 -7.76
C ASN A 246 -15.45 10.64 -9.23
N ASP A 247 -14.48 11.30 -9.87
CA ASP A 247 -14.10 11.00 -11.25
C ASP A 247 -13.50 9.58 -11.36
N ILE A 248 -12.45 9.27 -10.58
CA ILE A 248 -11.79 7.95 -10.59
C ILE A 248 -12.78 6.82 -10.30
N SER A 249 -13.68 7.02 -9.33
CA SER A 249 -14.66 6.01 -8.93
C SER A 249 -15.75 5.80 -9.98
N SER A 250 -16.02 6.78 -10.85
CA SER A 250 -17.01 6.68 -11.94
C SER A 250 -16.45 6.02 -13.21
N TRP A 251 -15.12 6.01 -13.39
CA TRP A 251 -14.47 5.50 -14.60
C TRP A 251 -14.78 4.04 -14.91
N GLN A 252 -14.83 3.74 -16.21
CA GLN A 252 -15.14 2.41 -16.76
C GLN A 252 -16.43 1.83 -16.15
N ASP A 253 -17.49 2.64 -16.13
CA ASP A 253 -18.81 2.27 -15.60
C ASP A 253 -18.77 1.84 -14.12
N GLY A 254 -18.00 2.57 -13.31
CA GLY A 254 -17.87 2.32 -11.86
C GLY A 254 -16.97 1.12 -11.51
N ARG A 255 -16.18 0.61 -12.47
CA ARG A 255 -15.34 -0.57 -12.30
C ARG A 255 -14.43 -0.51 -11.07
N TRP A 256 -13.75 0.62 -10.87
CA TRP A 256 -12.75 0.76 -9.80
C TRP A 256 -13.37 0.92 -8.41
N ALA A 257 -14.54 1.57 -8.34
CA ALA A 257 -15.33 1.61 -7.11
C ALA A 257 -15.79 0.20 -6.72
N ASN A 258 -16.32 -0.57 -7.67
CA ASN A 258 -16.74 -1.95 -7.45
C ASN A 258 -15.56 -2.85 -7.05
N PHE A 259 -14.40 -2.67 -7.70
CA PHE A 259 -13.16 -3.36 -7.35
C PHE A 259 -12.77 -3.11 -5.88
N ILE A 260 -12.75 -1.85 -5.44
CA ILE A 260 -12.44 -1.52 -4.04
C ILE A 260 -13.49 -2.06 -3.08
N GLY A 261 -14.78 -1.94 -3.42
CA GLY A 261 -15.87 -2.51 -2.63
C GLY A 261 -15.73 -4.02 -2.43
N SER A 262 -15.26 -4.76 -3.45
CA SER A 262 -15.02 -6.21 -3.35
C SER A 262 -13.91 -6.59 -2.35
N LEU A 263 -13.02 -5.64 -2.03
CA LEU A 263 -11.88 -5.80 -1.13
C LEU A 263 -12.09 -5.21 0.26
N GLU A 264 -13.23 -4.55 0.53
CA GLU A 264 -13.51 -3.86 1.80
C GLU A 264 -13.42 -4.79 3.02
N LYS A 265 -13.84 -6.05 2.89
CA LYS A 265 -13.69 -7.05 3.96
C LYS A 265 -12.24 -7.35 4.35
N PHE A 266 -11.28 -6.92 3.53
CA PHE A 266 -9.84 -7.05 3.76
C PHE A 266 -9.17 -5.71 4.07
N SER A 267 -9.91 -4.65 4.37
CA SER A 267 -9.36 -3.32 4.67
C SER A 267 -9.40 -2.95 6.16
N THR A 268 -9.56 -3.93 7.07
CA THR A 268 -9.56 -3.69 8.51
C THR A 268 -8.27 -3.01 8.97
N VAL A 269 -8.42 -2.01 9.85
CA VAL A 269 -7.32 -1.31 10.53
C VAL A 269 -7.29 -1.77 11.99
N VAL A 270 -6.15 -2.31 12.42
CA VAL A 270 -5.89 -2.84 13.78
C VAL A 270 -4.55 -2.38 14.32
#